data_AF-W7TNS4-F1
#
_entry.id   AF-W7TNS4-F1
#
_cell.length_a   1.000
_cell.length_b   1.000
_cell.length_c   1.000
_cell.angle_alpha   90.00
_cell.angle_beta   90.00
_cell.angle_gamma   90.00
#
_symmetry.space_group_name_H-M   'P 1'
#
loop_
_entity.id
_entity.type
_entity.pdbx_description
1 polymer ?
#
loop_
_entity_poly.entity_id
_entity_poly.type
_entity_poly.pdbx_seq_one_letter_code
_entity_poly.pdbx_strand_id
1 'polypeptide(L)'
;MGRRRRSSSASRSNSLLSIAPPMRLSGPVGKITSNLYSYASMNGVLDAVEKDFHLVEKDLIGTKEWLNSNGWTTTQKLEMVNKFMSKAGSLTPFTKELLPYFVEQKMLKHLPEIKDLFFKLVKEKRGEIDVFVTSADPLDAATLKQLEGLIIKQIGSSAASKVNFHTDVDKDLVAGLRIRYKSTLIDNTVTRKVSATKDTWAKAYQEAMAL
;
A
#
# COMPACT_ATOMS: atom_id res chain seq x y z
N MET A 1 49.71 -12.41 -23.57
CA MET A 1 49.32 -12.29 -22.14
C MET A 1 48.76 -10.88 -21.93
N GLY A 2 47.45 -10.68 -21.85
CA GLY A 2 46.67 -10.73 -20.59
C GLY A 2 46.85 -9.39 -19.85
N ARG A 3 45.85 -8.49 -19.79
CA ARG A 3 44.67 -8.64 -18.91
C ARG A 3 43.53 -7.71 -19.35
N ARG A 4 42.36 -8.32 -19.56
CA ARG A 4 41.05 -7.67 -19.54
C ARG A 4 40.83 -7.04 -18.15
N ARG A 5 40.62 -5.71 -18.08
CA ARG A 5 39.97 -5.07 -16.94
C ARG A 5 38.46 -5.03 -17.21
N ARG A 6 37.74 -6.04 -16.71
CA ARG A 6 36.29 -6.00 -16.54
C ARG A 6 36.00 -5.99 -15.05
N SER A 7 35.29 -4.96 -14.58
CA SER A 7 34.22 -5.01 -13.57
C SER A 7 34.14 -3.71 -12.76
N SER A 8 33.22 -2.83 -13.13
CA SER A 8 32.74 -1.75 -12.25
C SER A 8 31.30 -1.33 -12.57
N SER A 9 30.47 -2.22 -13.14
CA SER A 9 29.07 -1.91 -13.48
C SER A 9 28.05 -2.40 -12.44
N ALA A 10 28.45 -3.19 -11.43
CA ALA A 10 27.51 -3.81 -10.49
C ALA A 10 27.03 -2.86 -9.36
N SER A 11 27.80 -1.82 -9.03
CA SER A 11 27.44 -0.92 -7.91
C SER A 11 26.38 0.14 -8.28
N ARG A 12 26.22 0.47 -9.56
CA ARG A 12 25.21 1.45 -10.01
C ARG A 12 23.81 0.84 -10.12
N SER A 13 23.72 -0.46 -10.36
CA SER A 13 22.44 -1.17 -10.49
C SER A 13 21.70 -1.29 -9.15
N ASN A 14 22.41 -1.39 -8.02
CA ASN A 14 21.77 -1.52 -6.70
C ASN A 14 21.20 -0.20 -6.17
N SER A 15 21.80 0.95 -6.50
CA SER A 15 21.29 2.26 -6.06
C SER A 15 20.04 2.68 -6.82
N LEU A 16 19.92 2.35 -8.12
CA LEU A 16 18.76 2.67 -8.94
C LEU A 16 17.49 1.89 -8.53
N LEU A 17 17.65 0.67 -8.04
CA LEU A 17 16.54 -0.14 -7.50
C LEU A 17 15.95 0.44 -6.21
N SER A 18 16.72 1.21 -5.44
CA SER A 18 16.26 1.86 -4.21
C SER A 18 15.47 3.16 -4.45
N ILE A 19 15.62 3.73 -5.65
CA ILE A 19 15.04 5.02 -6.03
C ILE A 19 13.68 4.82 -6.73
N ALA A 20 13.55 3.77 -7.55
CA ALA A 20 12.32 3.51 -8.28
C ALA A 20 11.16 3.07 -7.37
N PRO A 21 9.90 3.41 -7.71
CA PRO A 21 8.73 2.96 -6.97
C PRO A 21 8.58 1.43 -7.04
N PRO A 22 8.20 0.77 -5.94
CA PRO A 22 8.11 -0.69 -5.87
C PRO A 22 6.98 -1.27 -6.73
N MET A 23 5.96 -0.47 -7.07
CA MET A 23 4.90 -0.84 -7.99
C MET A 23 4.70 0.23 -9.07
N ARG A 24 4.33 -0.23 -10.28
CA ARG A 24 3.97 0.68 -11.37
C ARG A 24 2.56 1.21 -11.14
N LEU A 25 2.43 2.53 -11.05
CA LEU A 25 1.15 3.21 -11.02
C LEU A 25 0.79 3.66 -12.45
N SER A 26 -0.47 3.52 -12.83
CA SER A 26 -0.99 3.95 -14.13
C SER A 26 -1.73 5.29 -14.02
N GLY A 27 -1.89 5.98 -15.15
CA GLY A 27 -2.63 7.24 -15.24
C GLY A 27 -1.84 8.50 -14.86
N PRO A 28 -2.46 9.70 -15.02
CA PRO A 28 -1.82 10.98 -14.72
C PRO A 28 -1.40 11.12 -13.26
N VAL A 29 -2.30 10.71 -12.35
CA VAL A 29 -2.06 10.67 -10.90
C VAL A 29 -0.91 9.73 -10.57
N GLY A 30 -0.94 8.51 -11.11
CA GLY A 30 0.11 7.52 -10.88
C GLY A 30 1.50 7.96 -11.32
N LYS A 31 1.62 8.64 -12.47
CA LYS A 31 2.90 9.19 -12.96
C LYS A 31 3.47 10.22 -11.99
N ILE A 32 2.66 11.16 -11.52
CA ILE A 32 3.14 12.18 -10.57
C ILE A 32 3.49 11.54 -9.24
N THR A 33 2.67 10.64 -8.71
CA THR A 33 2.99 9.91 -7.48
C THR A 33 4.28 9.11 -7.60
N SER A 34 4.55 8.51 -8.77
CA SER A 34 5.79 7.77 -9.03
C SER A 34 7.03 8.66 -9.05
N ASN A 35 6.92 9.86 -9.64
CA ASN A 35 7.98 10.86 -9.66
C ASN A 35 8.23 11.42 -8.26
N LEU A 36 7.14 11.73 -7.55
CA LEU A 36 7.16 12.21 -6.17
C LEU A 36 7.89 11.22 -5.26
N TYR A 37 7.51 9.94 -5.32
CA TYR A 37 8.14 8.88 -4.57
C TYR A 37 9.63 8.76 -4.92
N SER A 38 9.97 8.79 -6.21
CA SER A 38 11.36 8.66 -6.64
C SER A 38 12.21 9.81 -6.07
N TYR A 39 11.71 11.03 -6.12
CA TYR A 39 12.39 12.20 -5.57
C TYR A 39 12.49 12.16 -4.03
N ALA A 40 11.41 11.78 -3.34
CA ALA A 40 11.41 11.63 -1.89
C ALA A 40 12.37 10.51 -1.44
N SER A 41 12.48 9.44 -2.23
CA SER A 41 13.38 8.31 -2.00
C SER A 41 14.84 8.68 -2.19
N MET A 42 15.15 9.47 -3.22
CA MET A 42 16.51 9.99 -3.46
C MET A 42 17.02 10.86 -2.29
N ASN A 43 16.12 11.66 -1.70
CA ASN A 43 16.46 12.57 -0.62
C ASN A 43 16.30 11.94 0.78
N GLY A 44 15.83 10.70 0.88
CA GLY A 44 15.62 10.02 2.17
C GLY A 44 14.55 10.66 3.07
N VAL A 45 13.64 11.46 2.49
CA VAL A 45 12.63 12.24 3.25
C VAL A 45 11.26 11.56 3.31
N LEU A 46 11.11 10.30 2.89
CA LEU A 46 9.80 9.63 2.79
C LEU A 46 8.97 9.73 4.06
N ASP A 47 9.57 9.47 5.22
CA ASP A 47 8.86 9.45 6.51
C ASP A 47 8.39 10.84 6.92
N ALA A 48 9.15 11.87 6.56
CA ALA A 48 8.79 13.26 6.83
C ALA A 48 7.64 13.72 5.91
N VAL A 49 7.69 13.30 4.64
CA VAL A 49 6.62 13.56 3.66
C VAL A 49 5.32 12.84 4.05
N GLU A 50 5.40 11.62 4.58
CA GLU A 50 4.24 10.88 5.09
C GLU A 50 3.53 11.64 6.23
N LYS A 51 4.30 12.17 7.18
CA LYS A 51 3.78 13.01 8.27
C LYS A 51 3.15 14.29 7.76
N ASP A 52 3.80 14.95 6.80
CA ASP A 52 3.28 16.17 6.20
C ASP A 52 1.96 15.93 5.45
N PHE A 53 1.82 14.79 4.75
CA PHE A 53 0.56 14.43 4.09
C PHE A 53 -0.60 14.25 5.07
N HIS A 54 -0.35 13.75 6.29
CA HIS A 54 -1.37 13.67 7.34
C HIS A 54 -1.80 15.06 7.85
N LEU A 55 -0.86 16.00 7.98
CA LEU A 55 -1.17 17.39 8.36
C LEU A 55 -2.00 18.08 7.27
N VAL A 56 -1.58 17.92 6.01
CA VAL A 56 -2.30 18.46 4.85
C VAL A 56 -3.72 17.88 4.76
N GLU A 57 -3.90 16.58 5.02
CA GLU A 57 -5.23 15.98 5.01
C GLU A 57 -6.14 16.58 6.09
N LYS A 58 -5.65 16.67 7.33
CA LYS A 58 -6.42 17.16 8.46
C LYS A 58 -6.83 18.62 8.28
N ASP A 59 -5.90 19.46 7.86
CA ASP A 59 -6.04 20.91 7.95
C ASP A 59 -6.40 21.57 6.60
N LEU A 60 -5.95 21.01 5.47
CA LEU A 60 -6.24 21.54 4.13
C LEU A 60 -7.44 20.82 3.50
N ILE A 61 -7.47 19.49 3.62
CA ILE A 61 -8.52 18.65 3.01
C ILE A 61 -9.72 18.49 3.94
N GLY A 62 -9.62 18.69 5.26
CA GLY A 62 -10.78 18.61 6.17
C GLY A 62 -11.85 19.70 5.93
N THR A 63 -11.46 20.85 5.38
CA THR A 63 -12.30 22.06 5.25
C THR A 63 -12.97 22.21 3.85
N LYS A 64 -13.58 21.12 3.33
CA LYS A 64 -13.89 20.86 1.91
C LYS A 64 -15.02 21.69 1.25
N GLU A 65 -14.75 22.93 0.84
CA GLU A 65 -15.61 23.61 -0.15
C GLU A 65 -14.84 24.17 -1.35
N TRP A 66 -13.65 24.69 -1.14
CA TRP A 66 -12.83 25.35 -2.18
C TRP A 66 -12.02 24.36 -3.05
N LEU A 67 -11.80 23.13 -2.58
CA LEU A 67 -11.06 22.08 -3.31
C LEU A 67 -11.80 21.65 -4.58
N ASN A 68 -13.09 21.31 -4.44
CA ASN A 68 -13.89 20.73 -5.51
C ASN A 68 -14.65 21.75 -6.35
N SER A 69 -14.85 22.97 -5.83
CA SER A 69 -15.61 24.00 -6.53
C SER A 69 -14.86 24.50 -7.79
N ASN A 70 -15.62 24.60 -8.88
CA ASN A 70 -15.14 25.10 -10.17
C ASN A 70 -15.06 26.64 -10.22
N GLY A 71 -15.52 27.34 -9.17
CA GLY A 71 -15.53 28.80 -9.10
C GLY A 71 -14.22 29.45 -8.63
N TRP A 72 -13.24 28.65 -8.19
CA TRP A 72 -11.98 29.17 -7.63
C TRP A 72 -10.87 29.17 -8.68
N THR A 73 -10.21 30.33 -8.84
CA THR A 73 -9.06 30.47 -9.75
C THR A 73 -7.80 29.84 -9.16
N THR A 74 -6.82 29.52 -10.00
CA THR A 74 -5.50 28.98 -9.57
C THR A 74 -4.81 29.91 -8.55
N THR A 75 -4.94 31.22 -8.73
CA THR A 75 -4.38 32.25 -7.82
C THR A 75 -5.01 32.20 -6.43
N GLN A 76 -6.34 32.11 -6.34
CA GLN A 76 -7.04 31.99 -5.05
C GLN A 76 -6.68 30.70 -4.32
N LYS A 77 -6.50 29.59 -5.06
CA LYS A 77 -6.06 28.31 -4.49
C LYS A 77 -4.62 28.38 -3.96
N LEU A 78 -3.72 29.07 -4.69
CA LEU A 78 -2.36 29.31 -4.22
C LEU A 78 -2.33 30.14 -2.94
N GLU A 79 -3.15 31.19 -2.83
CA GLU A 79 -3.24 31.98 -1.60
C GLU A 79 -3.70 31.15 -0.40
N MET A 80 -4.69 30.27 -0.58
CA MET A 80 -5.16 29.38 0.48
C MET A 80 -4.09 28.39 0.92
N VAL A 81 -3.36 27.82 -0.05
CA VAL A 81 -2.22 26.94 0.22
C VAL A 81 -1.10 27.70 0.94
N ASN A 82 -0.79 28.93 0.54
CA ASN A 82 0.21 29.77 1.22
C ASN A 82 -0.23 30.10 2.66
N LYS A 83 -1.50 30.47 2.88
CA LYS A 83 -2.05 30.67 4.23
C LYS A 83 -1.97 29.41 5.08
N PHE A 84 -2.20 28.25 4.49
CA PHE A 84 -2.03 26.97 5.16
C PHE A 84 -0.56 26.72 5.52
N MET A 85 0.38 26.91 4.59
CA MET A 85 1.81 26.74 4.84
C MET A 85 2.33 27.66 5.94
N SER A 86 1.83 28.89 6.02
CA SER A 86 2.16 29.84 7.09
C SER A 86 1.61 29.43 8.46
N LYS A 87 0.47 28.72 8.51
CA LYS A 87 -0.10 28.18 9.76
C LYS A 87 0.55 26.86 10.17
N ALA A 88 0.84 25.99 9.22
CA ALA A 88 1.35 24.64 9.42
C ALA A 88 2.88 24.61 9.54
N GLY A 89 3.49 25.55 10.30
CA GLY A 89 4.93 25.87 10.31
C GLY A 89 5.94 24.71 10.42
N SER A 90 5.49 23.48 10.67
CA SER A 90 6.25 22.23 10.68
C SER A 90 6.43 21.51 9.32
N LEU A 91 5.92 22.04 8.20
CA LEU A 91 6.07 21.37 6.89
C LEU A 91 7.54 21.32 6.41
N THR A 92 7.93 20.18 5.84
CA THR A 92 9.26 20.02 5.23
C THR A 92 9.43 20.94 4.01
N PRO A 93 10.68 21.33 3.68
CA PRO A 93 10.97 22.11 2.47
C PRO A 93 10.38 21.47 1.20
N PHE A 94 10.40 20.14 1.14
CA PHE A 94 9.84 19.38 0.04
C PHE A 94 8.33 19.55 -0.09
N THR A 95 7.58 19.42 1.00
CA THR A 95 6.12 19.61 0.95
C THR A 95 5.73 21.05 0.61
N LYS A 96 6.55 22.03 0.99
CA LYS A 96 6.34 23.45 0.64
C LYS A 96 6.45 23.73 -0.85
N GLU A 97 7.36 23.06 -1.55
CA GLU A 97 7.47 23.16 -3.02
C GLU A 97 6.39 22.34 -3.73
N LEU A 98 5.97 21.23 -3.12
CA LEU A 98 5.00 20.30 -3.68
C LEU A 98 3.58 20.86 -3.76
N LEU A 99 3.13 21.57 -2.72
CA LEU A 99 1.76 22.07 -2.65
C LEU A 99 1.45 23.09 -3.78
N PRO A 100 2.29 24.10 -4.06
CA PRO A 100 2.13 24.97 -5.23
C PRO A 100 2.11 24.21 -6.56
N TYR A 101 2.98 23.21 -6.73
CA TYR A 101 3.02 22.38 -7.93
C TYR A 101 1.68 21.67 -8.19
N PHE A 102 1.02 21.15 -7.15
CA PHE A 102 -0.31 20.54 -7.30
C PHE A 102 -1.40 21.54 -7.69
N VAL A 103 -1.27 22.81 -7.27
CA VAL A 103 -2.20 23.86 -7.68
C VAL A 103 -2.01 24.21 -9.15
N GLU A 104 -0.76 24.34 -9.61
CA GLU A 104 -0.42 24.63 -11.02
C GLU A 104 -0.89 23.52 -11.96
N GLN A 105 -0.68 22.25 -11.58
CA GLN A 105 -1.15 21.09 -12.33
C GLN A 105 -2.69 20.92 -12.29
N LYS A 106 -3.42 21.76 -11.55
CA LYS A 106 -4.86 21.64 -11.28
C LYS A 106 -5.24 20.29 -10.62
N MET A 107 -4.27 19.63 -10.00
CA MET A 107 -4.40 18.29 -9.42
C MET A 107 -4.68 18.30 -7.93
N LEU A 108 -4.86 19.47 -7.32
CA LEU A 108 -5.23 19.61 -5.92
C LEU A 108 -6.49 18.80 -5.54
N LYS A 109 -7.42 18.60 -6.49
CA LYS A 109 -8.60 17.73 -6.31
C LYS A 109 -8.24 16.25 -6.12
N HIS A 110 -7.17 15.80 -6.75
CA HIS A 110 -6.65 14.42 -6.68
C HIS A 110 -5.65 14.23 -5.54
N LEU A 111 -5.39 15.25 -4.72
CA LEU A 111 -4.46 15.16 -3.60
C LEU A 111 -4.77 14.00 -2.63
N PRO A 112 -6.05 13.69 -2.29
CA PRO A 112 -6.37 12.51 -1.49
C PRO A 112 -5.93 11.20 -2.17
N GLU A 113 -6.18 11.07 -3.47
CA GLU A 113 -5.81 9.89 -4.25
C GLU A 113 -4.29 9.74 -4.36
N ILE A 114 -3.56 10.85 -4.57
CA ILE A 114 -2.09 10.88 -4.61
C ILE A 114 -1.51 10.40 -3.27
N LYS A 115 -2.06 10.89 -2.16
CA LYS A 115 -1.66 10.49 -0.79
C LYS A 115 -1.83 8.98 -0.61
N ASP A 116 -3.00 8.44 -0.93
CA ASP A 116 -3.29 7.02 -0.72
C ASP A 116 -2.37 6.13 -1.55
N LEU A 117 -2.11 6.52 -2.80
CA LEU A 117 -1.14 5.83 -3.65
C LEU A 117 0.30 5.98 -3.12
N PHE A 118 0.69 7.15 -2.62
CA PHE A 118 2.01 7.37 -2.04
C PHE A 118 2.22 6.50 -0.80
N PHE A 119 1.23 6.41 0.10
CA PHE A 119 1.29 5.56 1.28
C PHE A 119 1.38 4.08 0.91
N LYS A 120 0.66 3.67 -0.13
CA LYS A 120 0.78 2.31 -0.67
C LYS A 120 2.19 2.02 -1.17
N LEU A 121 2.84 2.95 -1.87
CA LEU A 121 4.25 2.81 -2.29
C LEU A 121 5.21 2.71 -1.11
N VAL A 122 5.02 3.56 -0.09
CA VAL A 122 5.87 3.56 1.12
C VAL A 122 5.72 2.24 1.89
N LYS A 123 4.49 1.77 2.10
CA LYS A 123 4.20 0.45 2.72
C LYS A 123 4.88 -0.68 1.96
N GLU A 124 4.77 -0.68 0.64
CA GLU A 124 5.35 -1.73 -0.19
C GLU A 124 6.89 -1.68 -0.20
N LYS A 125 7.51 -0.49 -0.11
CA LYS A 125 8.95 -0.34 0.10
C LYS A 125 9.40 -0.89 1.46
N ARG A 126 8.62 -0.64 2.52
CA ARG A 126 8.89 -1.16 3.86
C ARG A 126 8.63 -2.66 3.97
N GLY A 127 7.96 -3.28 2.98
CA GLY A 127 7.54 -4.67 3.04
C GLY A 127 6.44 -4.90 4.08
N GLU A 128 5.61 -3.88 4.32
CA GLU A 128 4.42 -3.98 5.17
C GLU A 128 3.29 -4.64 4.37
N ILE A 129 2.75 -5.75 4.87
CA ILE A 129 1.63 -6.45 4.26
C ILE A 129 0.44 -6.41 5.21
N ASP A 130 -0.65 -5.84 4.73
CA ASP A 130 -1.94 -5.88 5.41
C ASP A 130 -2.57 -7.27 5.17
N VAL A 131 -2.82 -8.00 6.26
CA VAL A 131 -3.39 -9.35 6.27
C VAL A 131 -4.72 -9.33 7.03
N PHE A 132 -5.78 -9.73 6.35
CA PHE A 132 -7.10 -9.89 6.92
C PHE A 132 -7.30 -11.33 7.34
N VAL A 133 -7.59 -11.56 8.62
CA VAL A 133 -7.83 -12.89 9.18
C VAL A 133 -9.25 -12.93 9.68
N THR A 134 -10.07 -13.79 9.09
CA THR A 134 -11.41 -14.10 9.58
C THR A 134 -11.36 -15.45 10.29
N SER A 135 -11.73 -15.47 11.56
CA SER A 135 -11.75 -16.67 12.40
C SER A 135 -13.14 -16.91 13.00
N ALA A 136 -13.43 -18.17 13.32
CA ALA A 136 -14.66 -18.55 14.03
C ALA A 136 -14.68 -18.01 15.47
N ASP A 137 -13.52 -18.02 16.12
CA ASP A 137 -13.31 -17.58 17.51
C ASP A 137 -12.31 -16.42 17.57
N PRO A 138 -12.36 -15.58 18.62
CA PRO A 138 -11.35 -14.55 18.83
C PRO A 138 -9.95 -15.16 18.97
N LEU A 139 -8.98 -14.57 18.26
CA LEU A 139 -7.58 -15.01 18.26
C LEU A 139 -6.82 -14.37 19.42
N ASP A 140 -6.06 -15.18 20.16
CA ASP A 140 -5.12 -14.69 21.18
C ASP A 140 -3.83 -14.14 20.54
N ALA A 141 -3.14 -13.24 21.26
CA ALA A 141 -1.90 -12.61 20.84
C ALA A 141 -0.77 -13.63 20.58
N ALA A 142 -0.73 -14.75 21.31
CA ALA A 142 0.24 -15.82 21.06
C ALA A 142 0.02 -16.47 19.69
N THR A 143 -1.23 -16.73 19.33
CA THR A 143 -1.63 -17.32 18.05
C THR A 143 -1.36 -16.37 16.89
N LEU A 144 -1.59 -15.07 17.07
CA LEU A 144 -1.28 -14.06 16.05
C LEU A 144 0.22 -14.00 15.72
N LYS A 145 1.09 -14.08 16.74
CA LYS A 145 2.55 -14.12 16.51
C LYS A 145 2.99 -15.38 15.76
N GLN A 146 2.38 -16.53 16.05
CA GLN A 146 2.66 -17.75 15.31
C GLN A 146 2.20 -17.64 13.85
N LEU A 147 1.01 -17.09 13.62
CA LEU A 147 0.48 -16.82 12.28
C LEU A 147 1.38 -15.87 11.50
N GLU A 148 1.93 -14.83 12.14
CA GLU A 148 2.89 -13.92 11.53
C GLU A 148 4.11 -14.65 10.98
N GLY A 149 4.74 -15.49 11.80
CA GLY A 149 5.89 -16.28 11.37
C GLY A 149 5.57 -17.23 10.22
N LEU A 150 4.38 -17.85 10.23
CA LEU A 150 3.93 -18.75 9.16
C LEU A 150 3.64 -17.99 7.87
N ILE A 151 3.00 -16.83 7.95
CA ILE A 151 2.67 -15.99 6.80
C ILE A 151 3.95 -15.44 6.17
N ILE A 152 4.90 -14.95 6.96
CA ILE A 152 6.19 -14.46 6.46
C ILE A 152 6.97 -15.59 5.77
N LYS A 153 6.97 -16.80 6.33
CA LYS A 153 7.56 -17.98 5.70
C LYS A 153 6.89 -18.33 4.37
N GLN A 154 5.55 -18.28 4.32
CA GLN A 154 4.76 -18.62 3.14
C GLN A 154 4.91 -17.60 2.01
N ILE A 155 5.00 -16.31 2.34
CA ILE A 155 5.19 -15.20 1.39
C ILE A 155 6.66 -15.12 0.94
N GLY A 156 7.58 -15.63 1.76
CA GLY A 156 9.02 -15.55 1.56
C GLY A 156 9.60 -14.31 2.23
N SER A 157 10.65 -14.51 3.03
CA SER A 157 11.29 -13.47 3.85
C SER A 157 11.84 -12.27 3.06
N SER A 158 11.97 -12.37 1.74
CA SER A 158 12.42 -11.29 0.86
C SER A 158 11.33 -10.30 0.47
N ALA A 159 10.05 -10.63 0.69
CA ALA A 159 8.90 -9.83 0.21
C ALA A 159 8.06 -9.19 1.33
N ALA A 160 8.22 -9.64 2.58
CA ALA A 160 7.46 -9.15 3.73
C ALA A 160 8.36 -9.01 4.96
N SER A 161 8.53 -7.78 5.45
CA SER A 161 9.30 -7.48 6.66
C SER A 161 8.40 -7.31 7.88
N LYS A 162 7.13 -6.93 7.69
CA LYS A 162 6.18 -6.66 8.77
C LYS A 162 4.75 -6.97 8.33
N VAL A 163 3.96 -7.60 9.19
CA VAL A 163 2.57 -7.95 8.91
C VAL A 163 1.63 -7.14 9.80
N ASN A 164 0.68 -6.42 9.20
CA ASN A 164 -0.41 -5.79 9.93
C ASN A 164 -1.63 -6.71 9.89
N PHE A 165 -2.07 -7.15 11.07
CA PHE A 165 -3.25 -8.01 11.20
C PHE A 165 -4.53 -7.19 11.36
N HIS A 166 -5.51 -7.49 10.52
CA HIS A 166 -6.90 -7.09 10.69
C HIS A 166 -7.72 -8.35 10.98
N THR A 167 -8.08 -8.54 12.25
CA THR A 167 -8.83 -9.71 12.70
C THR A 167 -10.32 -9.43 12.74
N ASP A 168 -11.11 -10.33 12.17
CA ASP A 168 -12.56 -10.30 12.20
C ASP A 168 -13.12 -11.65 12.66
N VAL A 169 -14.22 -11.64 13.41
CA VAL A 169 -14.83 -12.85 13.97
C VAL A 169 -16.15 -13.12 13.27
N ASP A 170 -16.18 -14.22 12.51
CA ASP A 170 -17.36 -14.66 11.77
C ASP A 170 -17.91 -15.94 12.40
N LYS A 171 -19.06 -15.80 13.08
CA LYS A 171 -19.73 -16.90 13.79
C LYS A 171 -20.40 -17.91 12.86
N ASP A 172 -20.55 -17.57 11.57
CA ASP A 172 -21.07 -18.52 10.57
C ASP A 172 -20.00 -19.56 10.16
N LEU A 173 -18.73 -19.30 10.50
CA LEU A 173 -17.66 -20.27 10.35
C LEU A 173 -17.74 -21.31 11.47
N VAL A 174 -18.03 -22.56 11.11
CA VAL A 174 -18.09 -23.70 12.05
C VAL A 174 -16.73 -23.94 12.72
N ALA A 175 -15.64 -23.82 11.96
CA ALA A 175 -14.26 -23.87 12.44
C ALA A 175 -13.26 -23.52 11.33
N GLY A 176 -12.07 -23.08 11.74
CA GLY A 176 -10.94 -22.79 10.85
C GLY A 176 -10.72 -21.29 10.64
N LEU A 177 -9.85 -20.98 9.68
CA LEU A 177 -9.34 -19.64 9.44
C LEU A 177 -9.32 -19.32 7.95
N ARG A 178 -9.73 -18.09 7.63
CA ARG A 178 -9.64 -17.51 6.29
C ARG A 178 -8.69 -16.34 6.34
N ILE A 179 -7.57 -16.46 5.63
CA ILE A 179 -6.54 -15.43 5.55
C ILE A 179 -6.57 -14.83 4.15
N ARG A 180 -6.71 -13.50 4.07
CA ARG A 180 -6.63 -12.74 2.82
C ARG A 180 -5.48 -11.75 2.89
N TYR A 181 -4.58 -11.79 1.92
CA TYR A 181 -3.50 -10.81 1.76
C TYR A 181 -3.32 -10.47 0.29
N LYS A 182 -3.19 -9.18 -0.05
CA LYS A 182 -3.18 -8.68 -1.43
C LYS A 182 -4.32 -9.29 -2.28
N SER A 183 -4.01 -10.20 -3.20
CA SER A 183 -4.97 -10.92 -4.05
C SER A 183 -5.10 -12.42 -3.71
N THR A 184 -4.35 -12.90 -2.73
CA THR A 184 -4.34 -14.31 -2.33
C THR A 184 -5.32 -14.54 -1.20
N LEU A 185 -6.16 -15.55 -1.36
CA LEU A 185 -7.07 -16.05 -0.35
C LEU A 185 -6.67 -17.45 0.05
N ILE A 186 -6.22 -17.61 1.29
CA ILE A 186 -6.01 -18.92 1.91
C ILE A 186 -7.24 -19.20 2.76
N ASP A 187 -8.07 -20.13 2.30
CA ASP A 187 -9.27 -20.56 3.01
C ASP A 187 -9.06 -21.97 3.55
N ASN A 188 -8.84 -22.07 4.86
CA ASN A 188 -8.68 -23.32 5.60
C ASN A 188 -9.90 -23.61 6.48
N THR A 189 -11.08 -23.10 6.11
CA THR A 189 -12.32 -23.36 6.85
C THR A 189 -12.80 -24.80 6.66
N VAL A 190 -13.43 -25.35 7.70
CA VAL A 190 -14.00 -26.71 7.67
C VAL A 190 -15.09 -26.82 6.61
N THR A 191 -15.92 -25.78 6.46
CA THR A 191 -16.98 -25.70 5.44
C THR A 191 -16.43 -25.97 4.03
N ARG A 192 -15.28 -25.37 3.69
CA ARG A 192 -14.63 -25.57 2.38
C ARG A 192 -14.08 -26.98 2.19
N LYS A 193 -13.53 -27.58 3.24
CA LYS A 193 -13.04 -28.97 3.18
C LYS A 193 -14.18 -29.96 2.97
N VAL A 194 -15.27 -29.79 3.72
CA VAL A 194 -16.46 -30.65 3.61
C VAL A 194 -17.11 -30.53 2.22
N SER A 195 -17.24 -29.31 1.68
CA SER A 195 -17.80 -29.11 0.35
C SER A 195 -16.92 -29.75 -0.73
N ALA A 196 -15.59 -29.58 -0.64
CA ALA A 196 -14.66 -30.20 -1.59
C ALA A 196 -14.75 -31.72 -1.57
N THR A 197 -14.81 -32.35 -0.39
CA THR A 197 -14.98 -33.81 -0.28
C THR A 197 -16.30 -34.27 -0.88
N LYS A 198 -17.41 -33.56 -0.61
CA LYS A 198 -18.72 -33.85 -1.17
C LYS A 198 -18.71 -33.81 -2.71
N ASP A 199 -18.09 -32.79 -3.29
CA ASP A 199 -17.98 -32.64 -4.75
C ASP A 199 -17.15 -33.76 -5.38
N THR A 200 -16.09 -34.20 -4.68
CA THR A 200 -15.22 -35.29 -5.13
C THR A 200 -15.99 -36.62 -5.15
N TRP A 201 -16.75 -36.91 -4.09
CA TRP A 201 -17.59 -38.10 -4.01
C TRP A 201 -18.73 -38.08 -5.01
N ALA A 202 -19.35 -36.92 -5.24
CA ALA A 202 -20.40 -36.78 -6.25
C ALA A 202 -19.89 -37.10 -7.65
N LYS A 203 -18.70 -36.64 -8.02
CA LYS A 203 -18.07 -36.97 -9.31
C LYS A 203 -17.76 -38.47 -9.43
N ALA A 204 -17.13 -39.05 -8.41
CA ALA A 204 -16.83 -40.49 -8.40
C ALA A 204 -18.11 -41.35 -8.51
N TYR A 205 -19.19 -40.93 -7.86
CA TYR A 205 -20.48 -41.60 -7.96
C TYR A 205 -21.09 -41.51 -9.37
N GLN A 206 -21.00 -40.36 -10.02
CA GLN A 206 -21.49 -40.19 -11.40
C GLN A 206 -20.68 -41.01 -12.41
N GLU A 207 -19.35 -41.08 -12.25
CA GLU A 207 -18.48 -41.91 -13.09
C GLU A 207 -18.78 -43.41 -12.93
N ALA A 208 -19.05 -43.85 -11.70
CA ALA A 208 -19.40 -45.24 -11.42
C ALA A 208 -20.77 -45.66 -11.99
N MET A 209 -21.72 -44.73 -12.12
CA MET A 209 -23.05 -44.98 -12.68
C MET A 209 -23.11 -44.86 -14.21
N ALA A 210 -22.05 -44.34 -14.84
CA ALA A 210 -21.92 -44.20 -16.29
C ALA A 210 -21.23 -45.40 -16.97
N LEU A 211 -20.83 -46.42 -16.18
CA LEU A 211 -20.29 -47.72 -16.62
C LEU A 211 -21.38 -48.79 -16.55
#